data_AF-A0A537XNK9-F1
#
_entry.id   AF-A0A537XNK9-F1
#
_cell.length_a   1.000
_cell.length_b   1.000
_cell.length_c   1.000
_cell.angle_alpha   90.00
_cell.angle_beta   90.00
_cell.angle_gamma   90.00
#
_symmetry.space_group_name_H-M   'P 1'
#
loop_
_entity.id
_entity.type
_entity.pdbx_description
1 polymer ?
#
loop_
_entity_poly.entity_id
_entity_poly.type
_entity_poly.pdbx_seq_one_letter_code
_entity_poly.pdbx_strand_id
1 'polypeptide(L)' 'MNTEILYAPSYSLAVVSMARGEIIQAESGAMVSMTEGVDMQTSPKGGMLKGLKRAALGGESMFINTFTAERDAEI' A
#
# COMPACT_ATOMS: atom_id res chain seq x y z
N MET A 1 -5.81 -12.72 6.14
CA MET A 1 -4.75 -12.20 5.27
C MET A 1 -3.70 -13.27 5.04
N ASN A 2 -3.39 -13.56 3.78
CA ASN A 2 -2.35 -14.50 3.36
C ASN A 2 -1.41 -13.80 2.37
N THR A 3 -0.11 -14.12 2.41
CA THR A 3 0.88 -13.51 1.51
C THR A 3 1.72 -14.57 0.82
N GLU A 4 1.82 -14.48 -0.50
CA GLU A 4 2.69 -15.29 -1.33
C GLU A 4 3.80 -14.42 -1.92
N ILE A 5 5.04 -14.91 -1.90
CA ILE A 5 6.18 -14.20 -2.49
C ILE A 5 6.55 -14.89 -3.81
N LEU A 6 6.35 -14.18 -4.91
CA LEU A 6 6.70 -14.61 -6.25
C LEU A 6 8.07 -14.04 -6.66
N TYR A 7 8.71 -14.71 -7.61
CA TYR A 7 9.94 -14.26 -8.30
C TYR A 7 11.17 -14.03 -7.39
N ALA A 8 11.20 -14.65 -6.20
CA ALA A 8 12.34 -14.57 -5.30
C ALA A 8 13.65 -15.13 -5.92
N PRO A 9 14.84 -14.64 -5.50
CA PRO A 9 15.05 -13.64 -4.44
C PRO A 9 15.08 -12.18 -4.94
N SER A 10 15.21 -11.95 -6.25
CA SER A 10 15.41 -10.63 -6.84
C SER A 10 14.15 -10.18 -7.59
N TYR A 11 13.78 -8.91 -7.43
CA TYR A 11 12.52 -8.38 -8.00
C TYR A 11 11.27 -9.13 -7.51
N SER A 12 11.29 -9.51 -6.23
CA SER A 12 10.21 -10.26 -5.62
C SER A 12 8.90 -9.46 -5.64
N LEU A 13 7.79 -10.15 -5.88
CA LEU A 13 6.44 -9.60 -5.81
C LEU A 13 5.70 -10.26 -4.65
N ALA A 14 5.17 -9.46 -3.72
CA ALA A 14 4.27 -9.95 -2.69
C ALA A 14 2.84 -9.85 -3.22
N VAL A 15 2.17 -11.00 -3.32
CA VAL A 15 0.74 -11.09 -3.62
C VAL A 15 0.00 -11.35 -2.31
N VAL A 16 -0.93 -10.47 -1.96
CA VAL A 16 -1.62 -10.49 -0.66
C VAL A 16 -3.11 -10.74 -0.87
N SER A 17 -3.58 -11.90 -0.43
CA SER A 17 -5.01 -12.21 -0.37
C SER A 17 -5.60 -11.65 0.92
N MET A 18 -6.65 -10.83 0.77
CA MET A 18 -7.35 -10.13 1.84
C MET A 18 -8.80 -10.58 1.90
N ALA A 19 -9.29 -10.91 3.09
CA ALA A 19 -10.72 -11.12 3.32
C ALA A 19 -11.44 -9.77 3.49
N ARG A 20 -12.76 -9.74 3.27
CA ARG A 20 -13.58 -8.54 3.52
C ARG A 20 -13.30 -7.93 4.91
N GLY A 21 -13.02 -6.63 4.92
CA GLY A 21 -12.74 -5.82 6.10
C GLY A 21 -11.27 -5.80 6.52
N GLU A 22 -10.40 -6.59 5.88
CA GLU A 22 -8.97 -6.53 6.15
C GLU A 22 -8.35 -5.26 5.57
N ILE A 23 -7.30 -4.77 6.25
CA ILE A 23 -6.61 -3.54 5.92
C ILE A 23 -5.11 -3.80 5.89
N ILE A 24 -4.43 -3.30 4.86
CA ILE A 24 -2.97 -3.34 4.76
C ILE A 24 -2.44 -1.98 4.33
N GLN A 25 -1.24 -1.65 4.83
CA GLN A 25 -0.53 -0.44 4.45
C GLN A 25 0.70 -0.80 3.63
N ALA A 26 0.92 -0.08 2.53
CA ALA A 26 2.12 -0.20 1.73
C ALA A 26 2.73 1.18 1.42
N GLU A 27 4.01 1.18 1.11
CA GLU A 27 4.70 2.39 0.65
C GLU A 27 4.09 2.88 -0.66
N SER A 28 4.07 4.20 -0.84
CA SER A 28 3.65 4.79 -2.09
C SER A 28 4.52 4.28 -3.25
N GLY A 29 3.88 3.70 -4.27
CA GLY A 29 4.56 3.13 -5.43
C GLY A 29 4.89 1.63 -5.32
N ALA A 30 4.60 0.99 -4.20
CA ALA A 30 4.79 -0.47 -4.04
C ALA A 30 3.71 -1.30 -4.75
N MET A 31 2.52 -0.74 -4.99
CA MET A 31 1.39 -1.46 -5.61
C MET A 31 1.66 -1.72 -7.10
N VAL A 32 1.47 -2.96 -7.53
CA VAL A 32 1.60 -3.39 -8.94
C VAL A 32 0.23 -3.63 -9.58
N SER A 33 -0.66 -4.36 -8.92
CA SER A 33 -2.04 -4.59 -9.34
C SER A 33 -2.96 -4.76 -8.13
N MET A 34 -4.27 -4.67 -8.34
CA MET A 34 -5.27 -5.05 -7.34
C MET A 34 -6.55 -5.51 -8.02
N THR A 35 -7.30 -6.39 -7.37
CA THR A 35 -8.63 -6.78 -7.83
C THR A 35 -9.67 -5.69 -7.54
N GLU A 36 -10.84 -5.80 -8.16
CA GLU A 36 -11.97 -4.92 -7.84
C GLU A 36 -12.45 -5.12 -6.39
N GLY A 37 -12.89 -4.03 -5.74
CA GLY A 37 -13.38 -4.07 -4.36
C GLY A 37 -12.32 -3.80 -3.30
N VAL A 38 -11.19 -3.18 -3.68
CA VAL A 38 -10.20 -2.61 -2.76
C VAL A 38 -10.36 -1.08 -2.76
N ASP A 39 -10.66 -0.50 -1.61
CA ASP A 39 -10.59 0.96 -1.40
C ASP A 39 -9.15 1.36 -1.05
N MET A 40 -8.63 2.41 -1.69
CA MET A 40 -7.26 2.88 -1.48
C MET A 40 -7.25 4.34 -1.03
N GLN A 41 -6.63 4.60 0.11
CA GLN A 41 -6.47 5.94 0.67
C GLN A 41 -4.99 6.27 0.86
N THR A 42 -4.56 7.37 0.24
CA THR A 42 -3.19 7.87 0.38
C THR A 42 -3.15 8.96 1.44
N SER A 43 -2.26 8.84 2.43
CA SER A 43 -2.10 9.87 3.46
C SER A 43 -0.62 10.20 3.76
N PRO A 44 -0.29 11.46 4.12
CA PRO A 44 1.06 11.83 4.54
C PRO A 44 1.41 11.20 5.89
N LYS A 45 2.57 10.54 5.98
CA LYS A 45 3.08 9.94 7.21
C LYS A 45 3.39 11.03 8.25
N GLY A 46 2.58 11.09 9.31
CA GLY A 46 2.76 12.02 10.44
C GLY A 46 2.02 13.37 10.30
N GLY A 47 0.93 13.41 9.53
CA GLY A 47 0.02 14.56 9.43
C GLY A 47 0.34 15.50 8.27
N MET A 48 -0.68 16.21 7.77
CA MET A 48 -0.64 16.93 6.48
C MET A 48 0.46 18.00 6.39
N LEU A 49 0.55 18.90 7.37
CA LEU A 49 1.56 19.98 7.37
C LEU A 49 3.00 19.47 7.54
N LYS A 50 3.20 18.46 8.40
CA LYS A 50 4.53 17.94 8.75
C LYS A 50 5.05 16.93 7.71
N GLY A 51 4.14 16.21 7.06
CA GLY A 51 4.43 15.37 5.91
C GLY A 51 4.84 16.20 4.70
N LEU A 52 4.10 17.27 4.38
CA LEU A 52 4.33 18.09 3.20
C LEU A 52 5.65 18.89 3.28
N LYS A 53 5.97 19.49 4.44
CA LYS A 53 7.26 20.18 4.64
C LYS A 53 8.46 19.26 4.49
N ARG A 54 8.35 17.98 4.87
CA ARG A 54 9.44 17.01 4.72
C ARG A 54 9.55 16.48 3.30
N ALA A 55 8.42 16.17 2.65
CA ALA A 55 8.41 15.75 1.25
C ALA A 55 9.04 16.82 0.32
N ALA A 56 8.71 18.10 0.53
CA ALA A 56 9.26 19.20 -0.26
C ALA A 56 10.77 19.46 -0.04
N LEU A 57 11.30 19.13 1.14
CA LEU A 57 12.71 19.35 1.49
C LEU A 57 13.61 18.13 1.25
N GLY A 58 13.03 16.92 1.24
CA GLY A 58 13.77 15.65 1.20
C GLY A 58 13.65 14.87 -0.11
N GLY A 59 12.72 15.21 -1.01
CA GLY A 59 12.57 14.55 -2.31
C GLY A 59 12.05 13.11 -2.28
N GLU A 60 11.89 12.50 -1.10
CA GLU A 60 11.35 11.15 -0.90
C GLU A 60 9.82 11.16 -0.72
N SER A 61 9.15 10.09 -1.18
CA SER A 61 7.70 9.94 -0.97
C SER A 61 7.41 9.67 0.50
N MET A 62 6.74 10.63 1.15
CA MET A 62 6.32 10.52 2.56
C MET A 62 4.88 10.02 2.70
N PHE A 63 4.32 9.44 1.65
CA PHE A 63 2.93 8.99 1.60
C PHE A 63 2.84 7.48 1.79
N ILE A 64 1.84 7.05 2.56
CA ILE A 64 1.49 5.63 2.75
C ILE A 64 0.12 5.42 2.12
N ASN A 65 -0.02 4.33 1.37
CA ASN A 65 -1.31 3.86 0.88
C ASN A 65 -1.89 2.88 1.89
N THR A 66 -3.14 3.10 2.27
CA THR A 66 -3.94 2.17 3.06
C THR A 66 -4.96 1.53 2.13
N PHE A 67 -4.92 0.21 2.03
CA PHE A 67 -5.83 -0.60 1.22
C PHE A 67 -6.82 -1.30 2.15
N THR A 68 -8.11 -1.18 1.86
CA THR A 68 -9.20 -1.81 2.61
C THR A 68 -9.99 -2.70 1.66
N ALA A 69 -10.16 -3.97 2.02
CA ALA A 69 -10.90 -4.92 1.21
C ALA A 69 -12.41 -4.83 1.51
N GLU A 70 -13.22 -4.35 0.57
CA GLU A 70 -14.69 -4.27 0.70
C GLU A 70 -15.38 -5.64 0.46
N ARG A 71 -14.65 -6.54 -0.18
CA ARG A 71 -14.95 -7.96 -0.44
C ARG A 71 -13.64 -8.75 -0.37
N ASP A 72 -13.69 -10.07 -0.49
CA ASP A 72 -12.46 -10.86 -0.67
C ASP A 72 -11.72 -10.39 -1.93
N ALA A 73 -10.45 -10.05 -1.78
CA ALA A 73 -9.67 -9.34 -2.77
C ALA A 73 -8.18 -9.72 -2.72
N GLU A 74 -7.44 -9.33 -3.76
CA GLU A 74 -6.01 -9.52 -3.86
C GLU A 74 -5.33 -8.21 -4.27
N ILE A 75 -4.19 -7.91 -3.64
CA ILE A 75 -3.30 -6.79 -3.98
C ILE A 75 -1.85 -7.25 -4.16
#